data_AF-A0A149VGI6-F1
#
_entry.id   AF-A0A149VGI6-F1
#
_cell.length_a   1.000
_cell.length_b   1.000
_cell.length_c   1.000
_cell.angle_alpha   90.00
_cell.angle_beta   90.00
_cell.angle_gamma   90.00
#
_symmetry.space_group_name_H-M   'P 1'
#
loop_
_entity.id
_entity.type
_entity.pdbx_description
1 polymer ?
#
loop_
_entity_poly.entity_id
_entity_poly.type
_entity_poly.pdbx_seq_one_letter_code
_entity_poly.pdbx_strand_id
1 'polypeptide(L)' 'MKHIERLCEVLRVSARDYRARTSRPLCQRTDLKILANIRAHYALSNGSYGRPRMTMELREAGLDVGERRVGRLMK' A
#
# COMPACT_ATOMS: atom_id res chain seq x y z
N MET A 1 -18.11 -20.79 -11.24
CA MET A 1 -16.87 -20.58 -10.45
C MET A 1 -15.56 -20.57 -11.27
N LYS A 2 -15.57 -20.83 -12.59
CA LYS A 2 -14.35 -21.00 -13.41
C LYS A 2 -13.57 -19.73 -13.79
N HIS A 3 -14.14 -18.53 -13.63
CA HIS A 3 -13.48 -17.28 -14.05
C HIS A 3 -12.30 -16.87 -13.16
N ILE A 4 -12.36 -17.20 -11.86
CA ILE A 4 -11.32 -16.81 -10.91
C ILE A 4 -10.05 -17.63 -11.13
N GLU A 5 -10.17 -18.90 -11.50
CA GLU A 5 -9.03 -19.81 -11.73
C GLU A 5 -8.17 -19.33 -12.90
N ARG A 6 -8.80 -18.95 -14.02
CA ARG A 6 -8.08 -18.39 -15.18
C ARG A 6 -7.37 -17.07 -14.87
N LEU A 7 -7.98 -16.21 -14.05
CA LEU A 7 -7.34 -14.98 -13.57
C LEU A 7 -6.17 -15.28 -12.63
N CYS A 8 -6.30 -16.29 -11.78
CA CYS A 8 -5.25 -16.73 -10.86
C CYS A 8 -4.03 -17.31 -11.59
N GLU A 9 -4.23 -18.08 -12.66
CA GLU A 9 -3.15 -18.59 -13.53
C GLU A 9 -2.37 -17.46 -14.20
N VAL A 10 -3.09 -16.52 -14.83
CA VAL A 10 -2.47 -15.37 -15.51
C VAL A 10 -1.68 -14.49 -14.54
N LEU A 11 -2.24 -14.25 -13.35
CA LEU A 11 -1.63 -13.40 -12.32
C LEU A 11 -0.63 -14.16 -11.43
N ARG A 12 -0.48 -15.48 -11.60
CA ARG A 12 0.35 -16.38 -10.78
C ARG A 12 0.09 -16.26 -9.28
N VAL A 13 -1.18 -16.17 -8.89
CA VAL A 13 -1.62 -16.10 -7.48
C VAL A 13 -2.59 -17.23 -7.16
N SER A 14 -2.69 -17.64 -5.89
CA SER A 14 -3.69 -18.63 -5.49
C SER A 14 -5.10 -18.03 -5.49
N ALA A 15 -6.14 -18.87 -5.64
CA ALA A 15 -7.53 -18.43 -5.53
C ALA A 15 -7.85 -17.83 -4.14
N ARG A 16 -7.13 -18.27 -3.11
CA ARG A 16 -7.23 -17.70 -1.75
C ARG A 16 -6.67 -16.29 -1.71
N ASP A 17 -5.49 -16.06 -2.28
CA ASP A 17 -4.85 -14.74 -2.31
C ASP A 17 -5.62 -13.76 -3.19
N TYR A 18 -6.16 -14.23 -4.32
CA TYR A 18 -7.01 -13.42 -5.19
C TYR A 18 -8.28 -12.94 -4.46
N ARG A 19 -8.96 -13.84 -3.74
CA ARG A 19 -10.12 -13.49 -2.92
C ARG A 19 -9.73 -12.55 -1.80
N ALA A 20 -8.67 -12.86 -1.04
CA ALA A 20 -8.19 -12.01 0.04
C ALA A 20 -7.81 -10.60 -0.45
N ARG A 21 -7.28 -10.44 -1.66
CA ARG A 21 -6.98 -9.12 -2.24
C ARG A 21 -8.25 -8.37 -2.66
N THR A 22 -9.26 -9.10 -3.13
CA THR A 22 -10.51 -8.52 -3.65
C THR A 22 -11.50 -8.18 -2.53
N SER A 23 -11.52 -8.98 -1.46
CA SER A 23 -12.40 -8.80 -0.31
C SER A 23 -11.87 -7.80 0.72
N ARG A 24 -10.67 -7.23 0.51
CA ARG A 24 -10.12 -6.20 1.40
C ARG A 24 -11.00 -4.95 1.37
N PRO A 25 -11.42 -4.43 2.54
CA PRO A 25 -12.14 -3.18 2.60
C PRO A 25 -11.31 -2.04 2.00
N LEU A 26 -11.98 -1.04 1.45
CA LEU A 26 -11.34 0.08 0.73
C LEU A 26 -10.25 0.77 1.57
N CYS A 27 -10.43 0.86 2.89
CA CYS A 27 -9.44 1.43 3.80
C CYS A 27 -8.08 0.71 3.75
N GLN A 28 -8.08 -0.62 3.67
CA GLN A 28 -6.86 -1.42 3.57
C GLN A 28 -6.20 -1.31 2.19
N ARG A 29 -6.99 -1.08 1.13
CA ARG A 29 -6.45 -0.84 -0.23
C ARG A 29 -5.78 0.52 -0.32
N THR A 30 -6.34 1.54 0.31
CA THR A 30 -5.72 2.87 0.41
C THR A 30 -4.44 2.81 1.24
N ASP A 31 -4.44 2.09 2.36
CA ASP A 31 -3.24 1.90 3.18
C ASP A 31 -2.10 1.20 2.41
N LEU A 32 -2.41 0.24 1.53
CA LEU A 32 -1.41 -0.39 0.65
C LEU A 32 -0.80 0.61 -0.36
N LYS A 33 -1.59 1.53 -0.91
CA LYS A 33 -1.06 2.58 -1.79
C LYS A 33 -0.13 3.53 -1.04
N ILE A 34 -0.51 3.88 0.19
CA ILE A 34 0.32 4.73 1.07
C ILE A 34 1.61 4.00 1.42
N LEU A 35 1.55 2.71 1.76
CA LEU A 35 2.73 1.86 2.03
C LEU A 35 3.69 1.79 0.84
N ALA A 36 3.16 1.65 -0.38
CA ALA A 36 3.99 1.61 -1.59
C ALA A 36 4.74 2.93 -1.79
N ASN A 37 4.07 4.07 -1.60
CA ASN A 37 4.71 5.39 -1.67
C ASN A 37 5.74 5.57 -0.55
N ILE A 38 5.39 5.25 0.70
CA ILE A 38 6.31 5.31 1.84
C ILE A 38 7.58 4.54 1.53
N ARG A 39 7.47 3.30 1.03
CA ARG A 39 8.66 2.48 0.70
C ARG A 39 9.50 3.08 -0.42
N ALA A 40 8.88 3.61 -1.47
CA ALA A 40 9.58 4.25 -2.57
C ALA A 40 10.37 5.48 -2.10
N HIS A 41 9.71 6.39 -1.37
CA HIS A 41 10.35 7.58 -0.81
C HIS A 41 11.40 7.24 0.26
N TYR A 42 11.13 6.25 1.11
CA TYR A 42 12.06 5.82 2.15
C TYR A 42 13.35 5.23 1.55
N ALA A 43 13.25 4.44 0.48
CA ALA A 43 14.39 3.91 -0.25
C ALA A 43 15.20 5.03 -0.93
N LEU A 44 14.54 6.01 -1.56
CA LEU A 44 15.20 7.17 -2.17
C LEU A 44 15.94 8.03 -1.13
N SER A 45 15.37 8.16 0.08
CA SER A 45 15.93 8.97 1.17
C SER A 45 16.97 8.23 2.03
N ASN A 46 17.40 7.04 1.63
CA ASN A 46 18.32 6.17 2.36
C ASN A 46 17.96 5.99 3.85
N GLY A 47 16.66 5.89 4.14
CA GLY A 47 16.13 5.67 5.48
C GLY A 47 16.26 6.83 6.48
N SER A 48 16.68 8.02 6.02
CA SER A 48 16.94 9.16 6.91
C SER A 48 15.68 9.95 7.29
N TYR A 49 14.56 9.75 6.58
CA TYR A 49 13.38 10.59 6.72
C TYR A 49 12.45 10.09 7.83
N GLY A 50 12.17 10.98 8.78
CA GLY A 50 11.22 10.75 9.87
C GLY A 50 9.75 10.94 9.44
N ARG A 51 8.84 10.56 10.35
CA ARG A 51 7.38 10.64 10.15
C ARG A 51 6.86 12.00 9.64
N PRO A 52 7.33 13.18 10.12
CA PRO A 52 6.83 14.46 9.63
C PRO A 52 7.17 14.70 8.15
N ARG A 53 8.43 14.43 7.76
CA ARG A 53 8.91 14.65 6.40
C ARG A 53 8.25 13.69 5.41
N MET A 54 8.08 12.42 5.81
CA MET A 54 7.34 11.42 5.03
C MET A 54 5.87 11.82 4.80
N THR A 55 5.21 12.40 5.82
CA THR A 55 3.80 12.84 5.69
C THR A 55 3.65 14.01 4.72
N MET A 56 4.64 14.91 4.67
CA MET A 56 4.67 16.04 3.73
C MET A 56 4.79 15.54 2.29
N GLU A 57 5.72 14.64 2.00
CA GLU A 57 5.91 14.09 0.65
C GLU A 57 4.69 13.29 0.17
N LEU A 58 4.04 12.54 1.07
CA LEU A 58 2.80 11.85 0.72
C LEU A 58 1.68 12.82 0.36
N ARG A 59 1.59 13.97 1.04
CA ARG A 59 0.63 15.03 0.70
C ARG A 59 0.95 15.69 -0.63
N GLU A 60 2.23 15.95 -0.91
CA GLU A 60 2.69 16.46 -2.22
C GLU A 60 2.39 15.47 -3.35
N ALA A 61 2.48 14.17 -3.08
CA ALA A 61 2.05 13.11 -3.99
C ALA A 61 0.51 12.97 -4.11
N GLY A 62 -0.27 13.86 -3.48
CA GLY A 62 -1.72 13.89 -3.55
C GLY A 62 -2.44 12.91 -2.63
N LEU A 63 -1.74 12.33 -1.65
CA LEU A 63 -2.34 11.44 -0.64
C LEU A 63 -2.68 12.24 0.63
N ASP A 64 -3.97 12.41 0.92
CA ASP A 64 -4.40 13.00 2.18
C ASP A 64 -4.19 12.01 3.34
N VAL A 65 -3.05 12.15 4.02
CA VAL A 65 -2.65 11.31 5.16
C VAL A 65 -2.19 12.16 6.33
N GLY A 66 -2.52 11.71 7.54
CA GLY A 66 -2.04 12.29 8.79
C GLY A 66 -0.86 11.51 9.37
N GLU A 67 -0.02 12.20 10.16
CA GLU A 67 1.20 11.62 10.75
C GLU A 67 0.97 10.39 11.62
N ARG A 68 -0.19 10.29 12.28
CA ARG A 68 -0.58 9.10 13.05
C ARG A 68 -0.75 7.87 12.15
N ARG A 69 -1.34 8.06 10.97
CA ARG A 69 -1.56 7.00 9.98
C ARG A 69 -0.23 6.55 9.39
N VAL A 70 0.61 7.50 9.00
CA VAL A 70 1.97 7.24 8.49
C VAL A 70 2.80 6.50 9.53
N GLY A 71 2.80 6.93 10.79
CA GLY A 71 3.53 6.26 11.88
C GLY A 71 3.12 4.81 12.12
N ARG A 72 1.84 4.48 11.92
CA ARG A 72 1.37 3.09 11.99
C ARG A 72 1.82 2.25 10.80
N LEU A 73 1.92 2.85 9.61
CA LEU A 73 2.32 2.17 8.38
C LEU A 73 3.83 2.05 8.20
N MET A 74 4.61 2.92 8.86
CA MET A 74 6.07 2.85 8.90
C MET A 74 6.62 1.84 9.92
N LYS A 75 5.75 1.21 10.73
CA LYS A 75 6.16 0.21 11.73
C LYS A 75 6.50 -1.14 11.10
#